data_AF-A0A831SIY5-F1
#
_entry.id   AF-A0A831SIY5-F1
#
_cell.length_a   1.000
_cell.length_b   1.000
_cell.length_c   1.000
_cell.angle_alpha   90.00
_cell.angle_beta   90.00
_cell.angle_gamma   90.00
#
_symmetry.space_group_name_H-M   'P 1'
#
loop_
_entity.id
_entity.type
_entity.pdbx_description
1 polymer ?
#
loop_
_entity_poly.entity_id
_entity_poly.type
_entity_poly.pdbx_seq_one_letter_code
_entity_poly.pdbx_strand_id
1 'polypeptide(L)'
;MPTIFGNTIILGKVTIEVDVHDESGIERVEFYIDDVLKSTDYEESYSWLWNEFAIGWHVIKVIAYDNSGNKAEDRIKVMAFNLGWVR
;
A
#
# COMPACT_ATOMS: atom_id res chain seq x y z
N MET A 1 -3.13 -4.73 10.16
CA MET A 1 -4.07 -5.14 11.24
C MET A 1 -5.47 -5.37 10.65
N PRO A 2 -6.09 -6.55 10.82
CA PRO A 2 -7.49 -6.76 10.44
C PRO A 2 -8.42 -5.97 11.38
N THR A 3 -9.41 -5.27 10.85
CA THR A 3 -10.44 -4.57 11.64
C THR A 3 -11.50 -5.53 12.14
N ILE A 4 -11.77 -5.49 13.45
CA ILE A 4 -12.69 -6.39 14.18
C ILE A 4 -14.20 -6.22 13.86
N PHE A 5 -14.58 -5.29 12.96
CA PHE A 5 -15.99 -4.94 12.69
C PHE A 5 -16.43 -5.02 11.22
N GLY A 6 -15.61 -5.62 10.35
CA GLY A 6 -15.91 -5.71 8.93
C GLY A 6 -14.89 -4.96 8.09
N ASN A 7 -15.08 -5.05 6.79
CA ASN A 7 -14.13 -4.58 5.80
C ASN A 7 -13.79 -3.08 5.98
N THR A 8 -12.51 -2.72 5.88
CA THR A 8 -12.05 -1.32 5.92
C THR A 8 -12.70 -0.50 4.79
N ILE A 9 -13.27 0.66 5.13
CA ILE A 9 -13.82 1.62 4.15
C ILE A 9 -12.87 2.82 4.06
N ILE A 10 -12.46 3.18 2.85
CA ILE A 10 -11.66 4.38 2.55
C ILE A 10 -12.55 5.39 1.83
N LEU A 11 -12.57 6.62 2.33
CA LEU A 11 -13.27 7.75 1.71
C LEU A 11 -12.23 8.79 1.27
N GLY A 12 -12.17 9.08 -0.03
CA GLY A 12 -11.17 9.98 -0.60
C GLY A 12 -9.77 9.38 -0.65
N LYS A 13 -8.76 10.25 -0.64
CA LYS A 13 -7.34 9.86 -0.67
C LYS A 13 -6.88 9.29 0.67
N VAL A 14 -5.95 8.34 0.63
CA VAL A 14 -5.35 7.73 1.83
C VAL A 14 -3.85 7.61 1.66
N THR A 15 -3.08 7.86 2.72
CA THR A 15 -1.65 7.53 2.76
C THR A 15 -1.50 6.11 3.27
N ILE A 16 -0.77 5.29 2.52
CA ILE A 16 -0.38 3.94 2.94
C ILE A 16 1.04 4.06 3.49
N GLU A 17 1.21 3.70 4.75
CA GLU A 17 2.49 3.68 5.46
C GLU A 17 2.91 2.24 5.69
N VAL A 18 4.19 1.95 5.50
CA VAL A 18 4.74 0.60 5.66
C VAL A 18 5.78 0.61 6.77
N ASP A 19 5.50 -0.15 7.83
CA ASP A 19 6.44 -0.47 8.88
C ASP A 19 7.14 -1.78 8.54
N VAL A 20 8.42 -1.71 8.22
CA VAL A 20 9.24 -2.85 7.81
C VAL A 20 10.65 -2.69 8.36
N HIS A 21 11.25 -3.80 8.76
CA HIS A 21 12.57 -3.83 9.37
C HIS A 21 13.38 -5.03 8.87
N ASP A 22 14.62 -4.79 8.49
CA ASP A 22 15.64 -5.81 8.23
C ASP A 22 17.01 -5.26 8.68
N GLU A 23 17.85 -6.10 9.30
CA GLU A 23 19.18 -5.71 9.79
C GLU A 23 20.13 -5.26 8.68
N SER A 24 19.95 -5.79 7.46
CA SER A 24 20.75 -5.46 6.27
C SER A 24 20.21 -4.24 5.51
N GLY A 25 19.10 -3.68 5.97
CA GLY A 25 18.39 -2.59 5.31
C GLY A 25 17.42 -3.05 4.23
N ILE A 26 16.46 -2.18 3.93
CA ILE A 26 15.43 -2.39 2.91
C ILE A 26 15.84 -1.64 1.64
N GLU A 27 15.87 -2.35 0.50
CA GLU A 27 16.22 -1.80 -0.80
C GLU A 27 15.08 -0.94 -1.37
N ARG A 28 13.85 -1.46 -1.31
CA ARG A 28 12.64 -0.76 -1.79
C ARG A 28 11.35 -1.37 -1.24
N VAL A 29 10.29 -0.58 -1.27
CA VAL A 29 8.91 -1.01 -1.04
C VAL A 29 8.05 -0.69 -2.26
N GLU A 30 7.38 -1.71 -2.78
CA GLU A 30 6.47 -1.61 -3.92
C GLU A 30 5.02 -1.61 -3.43
N PHE A 31 4.21 -0.68 -3.94
CA PHE A 31 2.80 -0.51 -3.60
C PHE A 31 1.92 -0.90 -4.79
N TYR A 32 0.92 -1.74 -4.52
CA TYR A 32 0.04 -2.31 -5.53
C TYR A 32 -1.43 -2.08 -5.18
N ILE A 33 -2.24 -1.86 -6.22
CA ILE A 33 -3.70 -1.92 -6.16
C ILE A 33 -4.16 -2.97 -7.18
N ASP A 34 -4.88 -3.98 -6.72
CA ASP A 34 -5.39 -5.09 -7.55
C ASP A 34 -4.27 -5.73 -8.41
N ASP A 35 -3.14 -6.02 -7.76
CA ASP A 35 -1.92 -6.57 -8.37
C ASP A 35 -1.23 -5.68 -9.42
N VAL A 36 -1.70 -4.44 -9.63
CA VAL A 36 -1.05 -3.44 -10.49
C VAL A 36 -0.09 -2.58 -9.65
N LEU A 37 1.19 -2.54 -10.03
CA LEU A 37 2.20 -1.68 -9.40
C LEU A 37 1.82 -0.20 -9.60
N LYS A 38 1.74 0.55 -8.50
CA LYS A 38 1.38 1.97 -8.47
C LYS A 38 2.54 2.87 -8.08
N SER A 39 3.36 2.43 -7.14
CA SER A 39 4.51 3.20 -6.65
C SER A 39 5.62 2.28 -6.19
N THR A 40 6.84 2.78 -6.23
CA THR A 40 8.01 2.18 -5.60
C THR A 40 8.71 3.25 -4.79
N ASP A 41 8.93 2.99 -3.52
CA ASP A 41 9.63 3.87 -2.60
C ASP A 41 10.98 3.25 -2.21
N TYR A 42 12.04 4.05 -2.29
CA TYR A 42 13.43 3.62 -2.05
C TYR A 42 14.00 4.29 -0.79
N GLU A 43 13.25 5.17 -0.13
CA GLU A 43 13.71 5.94 1.04
C GLU A 43 12.91 5.54 2.30
N GLU A 44 13.61 5.43 3.43
CA GLU A 44 13.02 5.01 4.70
C GLU A 44 11.98 6.04 5.21
N SER A 45 10.94 5.55 5.91
CA SER A 45 9.58 6.14 6.03
C SER A 45 8.67 5.82 4.84
N TYR A 46 8.82 4.60 4.32
CA TYR A 46 8.14 4.10 3.13
C TYR A 46 6.65 4.42 3.13
N SER A 47 6.24 5.27 2.20
CA SER A 47 4.85 5.72 2.14
C SER A 47 4.39 6.06 0.73
N TRP A 48 3.09 5.92 0.50
CA TRP A 48 2.48 6.30 -0.77
C TRP A 48 1.10 6.91 -0.57
N LEU A 49 0.87 8.08 -1.17
CA LEU A 49 -0.45 8.70 -1.22
C LEU A 49 -1.27 8.08 -2.36
N TRP A 50 -2.22 7.23 -2.00
CA TRP A 50 -3.22 6.72 -2.93
C TRP A 50 -4.32 7.77 -3.14
N ASN A 51 -4.27 8.47 -4.29
CA ASN A 51 -5.25 9.47 -4.71
C ASN A 51 -5.84 9.22 -6.12
N GLU A 52 -5.81 7.97 -6.58
CA GLU A 52 -6.43 7.60 -7.86
C GLU A 52 -7.94 7.40 -7.69
N PHE A 53 -8.69 7.51 -8.79
CA PHE A 53 -10.11 7.13 -8.81
C PHE A 53 -10.26 5.65 -8.44
N ALA A 54 -11.09 5.36 -7.44
CA ALA A 54 -11.33 4.02 -6.93
C ALA A 54 -12.73 3.92 -6.33
N ILE A 55 -13.56 3.03 -6.87
CA ILE A 55 -14.91 2.75 -6.36
C ILE A 55 -15.10 1.24 -6.29
N GLY A 56 -15.40 0.74 -5.09
CA GLY A 56 -15.70 -0.67 -4.86
C GLY A 56 -14.62 -1.38 -4.06
N TRP A 57 -14.60 -2.72 -4.17
CA TRP A 57 -13.62 -3.57 -3.50
C TRP A 57 -12.29 -3.52 -4.22
N HIS A 58 -11.23 -3.23 -3.47
CA HIS A 58 -9.85 -3.27 -3.95
C HIS A 58 -8.98 -4.05 -2.97
N VAL A 59 -7.87 -4.61 -3.47
CA VAL A 59 -6.80 -5.17 -2.64
C VAL A 59 -5.60 -4.23 -2.71
N ILE A 60 -5.25 -3.65 -1.56
CA ILE A 60 -3.97 -2.98 -1.39
C ILE A 60 -2.96 -4.07 -1.03
N LYS A 61 -1.84 -4.11 -1.74
CA LYS A 61 -0.72 -5.01 -1.47
C LYS A 61 0.58 -4.22 -1.43
N VAL A 62 1.45 -4.54 -0.50
CA VAL A 62 2.80 -3.99 -0.42
C VAL A 62 3.81 -5.12 -0.43
N ILE A 63 4.96 -4.91 -1.08
CA ILE A 63 6.08 -5.86 -1.09
C ILE A 63 7.35 -5.09 -0.78
N ALA A 64 8.03 -5.46 0.32
CA ALA A 64 9.34 -4.95 0.66
C ALA A 64 10.42 -5.92 0.17
N TYR A 65 11.53 -5.37 -0.34
CA TYR A 65 12.70 -6.13 -0.76
C TYR A 65 13.90 -5.67 0.06
N ASP A 66 14.68 -6.60 0.60
CA ASP A 66 15.94 -6.28 1.26
C ASP A 66 17.10 -6.24 0.24
N ASN A 67 18.28 -5.80 0.71
CA ASN A 67 19.49 -5.73 -0.12
C ASN A 67 20.05 -7.10 -0.56
N SER A 68 19.50 -8.20 -0.03
CA SER A 68 19.88 -9.59 -0.36
C SER A 68 18.91 -10.26 -1.33
N GLY A 69 17.85 -9.56 -1.75
CA GLY A 69 16.81 -10.08 -2.63
C GLY A 69 15.73 -10.91 -1.93
N ASN A 70 15.69 -10.92 -0.59
CA ASN A 70 14.55 -11.47 0.15
C ASN A 70 13.36 -10.51 0.04
N LYS A 71 12.15 -11.04 0.22
CA LYS A 71 10.92 -10.26 0.17
C LYS A 71 9.94 -10.60 1.27
N ALA A 72 9.22 -9.59 1.74
CA ALA A 72 8.06 -9.72 2.61
C ALA A 72 6.86 -9.03 1.96
N GLU A 73 5.65 -9.56 2.18
CA GLU A 73 4.41 -8.98 1.64
C GLU A 73 3.33 -8.86 2.71
N ASP A 74 2.49 -7.83 2.58
CA ASP A 74 1.23 -7.70 3.31
C ASP A 74 0.12 -7.23 2.36
N ARG A 75 -1.12 -7.58 2.66
CA ARG A 75 -2.29 -7.23 1.86
C ARG A 75 -3.53 -6.97 2.71
N ILE A 76 -4.35 -6.00 2.29
CA ILE A 76 -5.63 -5.70 2.90
C ILE A 76 -6.70 -5.46 1.84
N LYS A 77 -7.87 -6.08 2.05
CA LYS A 77 -9.06 -5.83 1.22
C LYS A 77 -9.83 -4.65 1.79
N VAL A 78 -10.13 -3.67 0.94
CA VAL A 78 -10.77 -2.41 1.32
C VAL A 78 -11.93 -2.09 0.38
N MET A 79 -12.94 -1.39 0.89
CA MET A 79 -13.95 -0.73 0.08
C MET A 79 -13.51 0.73 -0.10
N ALA A 80 -13.17 1.13 -1.32
CA ALA A 80 -12.76 2.51 -1.59
C ALA A 80 -13.89 3.31 -2.25
N PHE A 81 -14.00 4.58 -1.86
CA PHE A 81 -14.79 5.61 -2.54
C PHE A 81 -13.92 6.85 -2.69
N ASN A 82 -13.04 6.83 -3.67
CA ASN A 82 -12.20 7.96 -4.06
C ASN A 82 -12.56 8.42 -5.47
N LEU A 83 -12.90 9.70 -5.61
CA LEU A 83 -13.13 10.31 -6.93
C LEU A 83 -11.81 10.69 -7.61
N GLY A 84 -10.69 10.57 -6.91
CA GLY A 84 -9.36 10.92 -7.40
C GLY A 84 -9.21 12.42 -7.62
N TRP A 85 -8.20 12.80 -8.39
CA TRP A 85 -8.00 14.19 -8.83
C TRP A 85 -9.19 14.66 -9.68
N VAL A 86 -10.13 15.34 -9.03
CA VAL A 86 -11.15 16.15 -9.70
C VAL A 86 -10.51 17.51 -9.99
N ARG A 87 -10.52 17.95 -11.25
CA ARG A 87 -10.18 19.34 -11.62
C ARG A 87 -11.23 20.30 -11.10
#